data_AF-R7V1S3-F1
#
_entry.id   AF-R7V1S3-F1
#
_cell.length_a   1.000
_cell.length_b   1.000
_cell.length_c   1.000
_cell.angle_alpha   90.00
_cell.angle_beta   90.00
_cell.angle_gamma   90.00
#
_symmetry.space_group_name_H-M   'P 1'
#
loop_
_entity.id
_entity.type
_entity.pdbx_description
1 polymer ?
#
loop_
_entity_poly.entity_id
_entity_poly.type
_entity_poly.pdbx_seq_one_letter_code
_entity_poly.pdbx_strand_id
1 'polypeptide(L)' 'QGDSGGPLNCFVDGQWEVAGVTSWGRNGCDPIFPSGYARVSNFLPWIKQTIASF' A
#
# COMPACT_ATOMS: atom_id res chain seq x y z
N GLN A 1 11.26 11.19 4.80
CA GLN A 1 10.31 11.41 3.68
C GLN A 1 10.94 10.82 2.44
N GLY A 2 10.19 10.04 1.66
CA GLY A 2 10.71 9.26 0.53
C GLY A 2 10.05 7.90 0.36
N ASP A 3 9.34 7.42 1.40
CA ASP A 3 8.73 6.08 1.40
C ASP A 3 7.38 6.02 0.65
N SER A 4 6.80 7.17 0.29
CA SER A 4 5.55 7.25 -0.45
C SER A 4 5.65 6.48 -1.77
N GLY A 5 4.66 5.62 -2.05
CA GLY A 5 4.69 4.68 -3.17
C GLY A 5 5.27 3.30 -2.83
N GLY A 6 5.94 3.15 -1.68
CA GLY A 6 6.45 1.86 -1.21
C GLY A 6 5.34 0.88 -0.78
N PRO A 7 5.59 -0.44 -0.80
CA PRO A 7 4.59 -1.44 -0.47
C PRO A 7 4.44 -1.67 1.05
N LEU A 8 3.21 -1.89 1.48
CA LEU A 8 2.89 -2.58 2.73
C LEU A 8 2.51 -4.02 2.38
N ASN A 9 3.42 -4.95 2.67
CA ASN A 9 3.20 -6.37 2.42
C ASN A 9 2.63 -7.08 3.65
N CYS A 10 1.69 -8.01 3.44
CA CYS A 10 1.16 -8.91 4.45
C CYS A 10 1.38 -10.36 4.02
N PHE A 11 1.74 -11.24 4.95
CA PHE A 11 1.86 -12.67 4.68
C PHE A 11 0.51 -13.34 4.97
N VAL A 12 -0.15 -13.80 3.91
CA VAL A 12 -1.51 -14.38 3.95
C VAL A 12 -1.45 -15.72 3.21
N ASP A 13 -1.97 -16.78 3.84
CA ASP A 13 -2.08 -18.12 3.25
C ASP A 13 -0.80 -18.66 2.58
N GLY A 14 0.36 -18.36 3.18
CA GLY A 14 1.66 -18.82 2.68
C GLY A 14 2.28 -17.95 1.57
N GLN A 15 1.67 -16.80 1.24
CA GLN A 15 2.15 -15.88 0.20
C GLN A 15 2.22 -14.44 0.71
N TRP A 16 3.13 -13.65 0.11
CA TRP A 16 3.20 -12.22 0.36
C TRP A 16 2.24 -11.48 -0.58
N GLU A 17 1.34 -10.69 -0.01
CA GLU A 17 0.39 -9.85 -0.73
C GLU A 17 0.66 -8.37 -0.45
N VAL A 18 0.49 -7.51 -1.46
CA VAL A 18 0.55 -6.05 -1.29
C VAL A 18 -0.80 -5.56 -0.77
N ALA A 19 -0.90 -5.34 0.54
CA ALA A 19 -2.13 -4.88 1.19
C ALA A 19 -2.32 -3.36 1.06
N GLY A 20 -1.23 -2.61 0.98
CA GLY A 20 -1.26 -1.16 0.93
C GLY A 20 -0.09 -0.54 0.17
N VAL A 21 -0.25 0.73 -0.19
CA VAL A 21 0.83 1.58 -0.73
C VAL A 21 1.01 2.77 0.20
N THR A 22 2.23 3.02 0.66
CA THR A 22 2.56 4.12 1.58
C THR A 22 2.07 5.45 1.00
N SER A 23 1.25 6.17 1.76
CA SER A 23 0.66 7.44 1.31
C SER A 23 1.15 8.60 2.17
N TRP A 24 0.81 8.58 3.46
CA TRP A 24 1.10 9.68 4.37
C TRP A 24 1.42 9.17 5.78
N GLY A 25 2.07 10.01 6.57
CA GLY A 25 2.39 9.76 7.97
C GLY A 25 2.73 11.08 8.65
N ARG A 26 2.92 11.04 9.97
CA ARG A 26 3.29 12.24 10.71
C ARG A 26 4.75 12.65 10.40
N ASN A 27 5.00 13.95 10.43
CA ASN A 27 6.35 14.49 10.34
C ASN A 27 7.28 13.86 11.39
N GLY A 28 8.52 13.56 10.99
CA GLY A 28 9.52 12.96 11.87
C GLY A 28 9.40 11.44 12.07
N CYS A 29 8.54 10.76 11.32
CA CYS A 29 8.37 9.30 11.40
C CYS A 29 8.00 8.83 12.82
N ASP A 30 7.06 9.53 13.47
CA ASP A 30 6.55 9.22 14.80
C ASP A 30 6.02 7.76 14.86
N PRO A 31 6.64 6.86 15.67
CA PRO A 31 6.31 5.44 15.69
C PRO A 31 4.99 5.15 16.42
N ILE A 32 4.45 6.10 17.19
CA ILE A 32 3.21 5.92 17.94
C ILE A 32 2.01 6.32 17.08
N PHE A 33 2.19 7.29 16.19
CA PHE A 33 1.13 7.78 15.32
C PHE A 33 0.94 6.85 14.11
N PRO A 34 -0.31 6.47 13.77
CA PRO A 34 -0.54 5.57 12.64
C PRO A 34 -0.15 6.21 11.30
N SER A 35 0.45 5.41 10.43
CA SER A 35 0.69 5.78 9.03
C SER A 35 -0.51 5.42 8.16
N GLY A 36 -0.79 6.26 7.16
CA GLY A 36 -1.84 6.05 6.17
C GLY A 36 -1.33 5.37 4.91
N TYR A 37 -2.09 4.38 4.44
CA TYR A 37 -1.81 3.63 3.22
C TYR A 37 -3.01 3.68 2.28
N ALA A 38 -2.76 3.74 0.98
CA ALA A 38 -3.80 3.45 -0.02
C ALA A 38 -4.14 1.96 0.06
N ARG A 39 -5.40 1.63 0.37
CA ARG A 39 -5.86 0.25 0.54
C ARG A 39 -5.98 -0.44 -0.83
N VAL A 40 -5.04 -1.34 -1.15
CA VAL A 40 -4.96 -1.98 -2.48
C VAL A 40 -6.25 -2.68 -2.87
N SER A 41 -6.93 -3.34 -1.93
CA SER A 41 -8.19 -4.04 -2.19
C SER A 41 -9.27 -3.14 -2.81
N ASN A 42 -9.33 -1.85 -2.45
CA ASN A 42 -10.29 -0.89 -3.00
C ASN A 42 -9.99 -0.51 -4.45
N PHE A 43 -8.74 -0.67 -4.88
CA PHE A 43 -8.26 -0.27 -6.21
C PHE A 43 -8.01 -1.48 -7.14
N LEU A 44 -8.23 -2.71 -6.68
CA LEU A 44 -8.07 -3.92 -7.50
C LEU A 44 -8.82 -3.86 -8.85
N PRO A 45 -10.06 -3.34 -8.94
CA PRO A 45 -10.73 -3.21 -10.24
C PRO A 45 -9.94 -2.32 -11.22
N TRP A 46 -9.47 -1.16 -10.76
CA TRP A 46 -8.65 -0.24 -11.57
C TRP A 46 -7.33 -0.89 -11.96
N ILE A 47 -6.60 -1.50 -11.02
CA ILE A 47 -5.32 -2.18 -11.28
C ILE A 47 -5.50 -3.25 -12.37
N LYS A 48 -6.51 -4.12 -12.21
CA LYS A 48 -6.80 -5.20 -13.16
C LYS A 48 -7.18 -4.65 -14.54
N GLN A 49 -8.00 -3.62 -14.59
CA GLN A 49 -8.39 -2.96 -15.85
C GLN A 49 -7.18 -2.35 -16.56
N THR A 50 -6.33 -1.61 -15.84
CA THR A 50 -5.14 -0.97 -16.40
C THR A 50 -4.16 -2.00 -16.93
N ILE A 51 -3.88 -3.08 -16.19
CA ILE A 51 -2.97 -4.13 -16.66
C ILE A 51 -3.53 -4.85 -17.90
N ALA A 52 -4.84 -5.10 -17.96
CA ALA A 52 -5.47 -5.76 -19.11
C ALA A 52 -5.57 -4.89 -20.37
N SER A 53 -5.33 -3.58 -20.25
CA SER A 53 -5.31 -2.64 -21.38
C SER A 53 -3.95 -2.52 -22.08
N PHE A 54 -2.96 -3.29 -21.61
CA PHE A 54 -1.66 -3.47 -22.25
C PHE A 54 -1.58 -4.86 -22.90
#